data_AF-A0A0D2CR51-F1
#
_entry.id   AF-A0A0D2CR51-F1
#
_cell.length_a   1.000
_cell.length_b   1.000
_cell.length_c   1.000
_cell.angle_alpha   90.00
_cell.angle_beta   90.00
_cell.angle_gamma   90.00
#
_symmetry.space_group_name_H-M   'P 1'
#
loop_
_entity.id
_entity.type
_entity.pdbx_description
1 polymer ?
#
loop_
_entity_poly.entity_id
_entity_poly.type
_entity_poly.pdbx_seq_one_letter_code
_entity_poly.pdbx_strand_id
1 'polypeptide(L)'
;MEGYDHLSSNMAQYSEFAIFRTFKILNYRALLFKQAELAEKEARLILAIKEDRNSGDPERQRFAFSFGAMLNSTSDSDGSKVQRGLMREICRLLPEYSTWFLLTSFKPARCFLGSLLTFSGCCGA
;
A
#
# COMPACT_ATOMS: atom_id res chain seq x y z
N MET A 1 -36.39 -1.50 -9.29
CA MET A 1 -35.18 -1.86 -8.53
C MET A 1 -34.96 -3.34 -8.71
N GLU A 2 -34.02 -3.70 -9.58
CA GLU A 2 -33.79 -5.10 -9.96
C GLU A 2 -32.58 -5.67 -9.20
N GLY A 3 -32.66 -6.96 -8.87
CA GLY A 3 -31.58 -7.84 -8.43
C GLY A 3 -30.63 -7.27 -7.38
N TYR A 4 -29.59 -6.57 -7.83
CA TYR A 4 -28.54 -6.01 -6.98
C TYR A 4 -29.02 -4.89 -6.06
N ASP A 5 -29.98 -4.06 -6.48
CA ASP A 5 -30.54 -3.01 -5.62
C ASP A 5 -31.29 -3.62 -4.43
N HIS A 6 -32.08 -4.66 -4.70
CA HIS A 6 -32.84 -5.35 -3.65
C HIS A 6 -31.91 -6.16 -2.74
N LEU A 7 -30.88 -6.80 -3.29
CA LEU A 7 -29.89 -7.54 -2.51
C LEU A 7 -29.06 -6.60 -1.62
N SER A 8 -28.59 -5.47 -2.15
CA SER A 8 -27.84 -4.48 -1.38
C SER A 8 -28.69 -3.83 -0.29
N SER A 9 -29.96 -3.51 -0.58
CA SER A 9 -30.91 -3.03 0.43
C SER A 9 -31.12 -4.06 1.55
N ASN A 10 -31.30 -5.34 1.20
CA ASN A 10 -31.43 -6.42 2.18
C ASN A 10 -30.15 -6.63 3.01
N MET A 11 -28.97 -6.58 2.39
CA MET A 11 -27.69 -6.68 3.10
C MET A 11 -27.42 -5.49 4.03
N ALA A 12 -27.93 -4.31 3.69
CA ALA A 12 -27.88 -3.14 4.55
C ALA A 12 -28.87 -3.25 5.72
N GLN A 13 -30.08 -3.77 5.46
CA GLN A 13 -31.12 -3.93 6.47
C GLN A 13 -30.82 -5.05 7.48
N TYR A 14 -30.21 -6.14 7.01
CA TYR A 14 -29.87 -7.32 7.82
C TYR A 14 -28.38 -7.63 7.73
N SER A 15 -27.56 -6.80 8.39
CA SER A 15 -26.10 -6.85 8.32
C SER A 15 -25.49 -8.20 8.75
N GLU A 16 -26.20 -8.95 9.60
CA GLU A 16 -25.82 -10.29 10.07
C GLU A 16 -25.91 -11.36 8.97
N PHE A 17 -26.73 -11.14 7.93
CA PHE A 17 -26.85 -12.01 6.77
C PHE A 17 -26.07 -11.48 5.55
N ALA A 18 -25.33 -10.39 5.71
CA ALA A 18 -24.52 -9.84 4.63
C ALA A 18 -23.36 -10.77 4.29
N ILE A 19 -23.35 -11.28 3.05
CA ILE A 19 -22.31 -12.19 2.55
C ILE A 19 -21.33 -11.40 1.69
N PHE A 20 -20.08 -11.33 2.14
CA PHE A 20 -18.98 -10.73 1.38
C PHE A 20 -17.98 -11.81 0.95
N ARG A 21 -17.74 -11.92 -0.35
CA ARG A 21 -16.68 -12.79 -0.86
C ARG A 21 -15.32 -12.19 -0.52
N THR A 22 -14.45 -12.99 0.08
CA THR A 22 -13.05 -12.59 0.29
C THR A 22 -12.19 -13.06 -0.88
N PHE A 23 -11.28 -12.20 -1.35
CA PHE A 23 -10.40 -12.47 -2.48
C PHE A 23 -8.96 -12.68 -2.04
N LYS A 24 -8.73 -13.51 -1.01
CA LYS A 24 -7.41 -13.66 -0.36
C LYS A 24 -6.28 -13.97 -1.34
N ILE A 25 -6.47 -14.95 -2.23
CA ILE A 25 -5.45 -15.34 -3.21
C ILE A 25 -5.11 -14.17 -4.15
N LEU A 26 -6.12 -13.44 -4.63
CA LEU A 26 -5.90 -12.28 -5.51
C LEU A 26 -5.19 -11.16 -4.75
N ASN A 27 -5.57 -10.91 -3.50
CA ASN A 27 -4.91 -9.90 -2.66
C ASN A 27 -3.43 -10.24 -2.42
N TYR A 28 -3.10 -11.51 -2.12
CA TYR A 28 -1.71 -11.93 -1.97
C TYR A 28 -0.93 -11.81 -3.28
N ARG A 29 -1.52 -12.17 -4.43
CA ARG A 29 -0.87 -11.98 -5.73
C ARG A 29 -0.56 -10.52 -6.02
N ALA A 30 -1.52 -9.62 -5.76
CA ALA A 30 -1.31 -8.18 -5.92
C ALA A 30 -0.20 -7.66 -4.99
N LEU A 31 -0.15 -8.16 -3.75
CA LEU A 31 0.89 -7.79 -2.79
C LEU A 31 2.27 -8.28 -3.23
N LEU A 32 2.40 -9.54 -3.64
CA LEU A 32 3.65 -10.11 -4.16
C LEU A 32 4.14 -9.36 -5.41
N PHE A 33 3.22 -8.96 -6.30
CA PHE A 33 3.55 -8.16 -7.47
C PHE A 33 4.15 -6.80 -7.08
N LYS A 34 3.52 -6.08 -6.14
CA LYS A 34 4.05 -4.80 -5.64
C LYS A 34 5.40 -4.96 -4.93
N GLN A 35 5.60 -6.05 -4.18
CA GLN A 35 6.88 -6.37 -3.55
C GLN A 35 7.98 -6.59 -4.59
N ALA A 36 7.69 -7.36 -5.65
CA ALA A 36 8.64 -7.59 -6.73
C ALA A 36 9.02 -6.28 -7.44
N GLU A 37 8.03 -5.43 -7.74
CA GLU A 37 8.27 -4.13 -8.36
C GLU A 37 9.12 -3.21 -7.47
N LEU A 38 8.85 -3.17 -6.17
CA LEU A 38 9.67 -2.41 -5.21
C LEU A 38 11.09 -2.95 -5.13
N ALA A 39 11.27 -4.27 -5.06
CA ALA A 39 12.58 -4.90 -5.00
C ALA A 39 13.42 -4.64 -6.26
N GLU A 40 12.80 -4.66 -7.44
CA GLU A 40 13.48 -4.31 -8.69
C GLU A 40 13.95 -2.85 -8.69
N LYS A 41 13.08 -1.92 -8.28
CA LYS A 41 13.41 -0.49 -8.25
C LYS A 41 14.47 -0.17 -7.21
N GLU A 42 14.41 -0.81 -6.04
CA GLU A 42 15.44 -0.71 -5.00
C GLU A 42 16.80 -1.19 -5.52
N ALA A 43 16.84 -2.37 -6.15
CA ALA A 43 18.07 -2.90 -6.73
C ALA A 43 18.66 -1.94 -7.78
N ARG A 44 17.82 -1.38 -8.66
CA ARG A 44 18.24 -0.38 -9.66
C ARG A 44 18.75 0.91 -9.02
N LEU A 45 18.11 1.37 -7.94
CA LEU A 45 18.55 2.57 -7.23
C LEU A 45 19.93 2.36 -6.58
N ILE A 46 20.14 1.21 -5.94
CA ILE A 46 21.43 0.85 -5.36
C ILE A 46 22.52 0.80 -6.45
N LEU A 47 22.23 0.26 -7.62
CA LEU A 47 23.17 0.25 -8.75
C LEU A 47 23.48 1.67 -9.25
N ALA A 48 22.47 2.52 -9.40
CA ALA A 48 22.65 3.91 -9.82
C ALA A 48 23.51 4.71 -8.81
N ILE A 49 23.30 4.50 -7.51
CA ILE A 49 24.12 5.10 -6.45
C ILE A 49 25.57 4.65 -6.54
N LYS A 50 25.81 3.34 -6.77
CA LYS A 50 27.16 2.79 -6.94
C LYS A 50 27.85 3.36 -8.17
N GLU A 51 27.14 3.47 -9.28
CA GLU A 51 27.67 4.04 -10.52
C GLU A 51 28.04 5.52 -10.35
N ASP A 52 27.16 6.31 -9.74
CA ASP A 52 27.43 7.73 -9.48
C ASP A 52 28.59 7.92 -8.50
N ARG A 53 28.72 7.04 -7.49
CA ARG A 53 29.87 7.03 -6.58
C ARG A 53 31.20 6.73 -7.27
N ASN A 54 31.18 5.82 -8.25
CA ASN A 54 32.38 5.41 -8.99
C ASN A 54 32.62 6.29 -10.23
N SER A 55 31.72 7.22 -10.53
CA SER A 55 31.89 8.14 -11.64
C SER A 55 33.09 9.06 -11.40
N GLY A 56 33.80 9.45 -12.47
CA GLY A 56 34.85 10.46 -12.39
C GLY A 56 34.33 11.89 -12.22
N ASP A 57 33.01 12.06 -12.13
CA ASP A 57 32.35 13.37 -12.04
C ASP A 57 32.13 13.73 -10.56
N PRO A 58 32.78 14.79 -10.04
CA PRO A 58 32.68 15.18 -8.64
C PRO A 58 31.26 15.59 -8.22
N GLU A 59 30.41 16.06 -9.14
CA GLU A 59 29.01 16.37 -8.84
C GLU A 59 28.18 15.09 -8.69
N ARG A 60 28.38 14.11 -9.57
CA ARG A 60 27.70 12.81 -9.48
C ARG A 60 28.11 12.03 -8.22
N GLN A 61 29.39 12.09 -7.85
CA GLN A 61 29.86 11.50 -6.60
C GLN A 61 29.13 12.10 -5.39
N ARG A 62 28.83 13.40 -5.38
CA ARG A 62 28.08 14.05 -4.29
C ARG A 62 26.66 13.51 -4.16
N PHE A 63 26.01 13.08 -5.24
CA PHE A 63 24.66 12.51 -5.18
C PHE A 63 24.60 11.22 -4.35
N ALA A 64 25.67 10.42 -4.38
CA ALA A 64 25.74 9.19 -3.60
C ALA A 64 25.78 9.43 -2.07
N PHE A 65 26.21 10.61 -1.63
CA PHE A 65 26.36 10.96 -0.21
C PHE A 65 25.35 12.00 0.28
N SER A 66 24.80 12.82 -0.60
CA SER A 66 23.89 13.92 -0.25
C SER A 66 22.61 13.87 -1.08
N PHE A 67 21.53 13.45 -0.41
CA PHE A 67 20.18 13.46 -0.98
C PHE A 67 19.70 14.88 -1.32
N GLY A 68 20.08 15.87 -0.52
CA GLY A 68 19.79 17.29 -0.81
C GLY A 68 20.49 17.78 -2.07
N ALA A 69 21.74 17.37 -2.30
CA ALA A 69 22.48 17.69 -3.52
C ALA A 69 21.84 17.01 -4.74
N MET A 70 21.41 15.76 -4.59
CA MET A 70 20.67 15.03 -5.63
C MET A 70 19.37 15.75 -6.00
N LEU A 71 18.54 16.12 -5.01
CA LEU A 71 17.25 16.80 -5.21
C LEU A 71 17.41 18.19 -5.85
N ASN A 72 18.33 18.98 -5.34
CA ASN A 72 18.51 20.38 -5.73
C ASN A 72 19.46 20.58 -6.91
N SER A 73 20.05 19.51 -7.44
CA SER A 73 20.91 19.63 -8.62
C SER A 73 20.10 20.11 -9.82
N THR A 74 20.48 21.30 -10.31
CA THR A 74 20.05 21.87 -11.59
C THR A 74 20.81 21.25 -12.77
N SER A 75 21.86 20.48 -12.49
CA SER A 75 22.58 19.71 -13.49
C SER A 75 21.66 18.65 -14.06
N ASP A 76 21.46 18.68 -15.36
CA ASP A 76 20.71 17.69 -16.12
C ASP A 76 21.50 16.38 -16.32
N SER A 77 22.46 16.11 -15.42
CA SER A 77 23.29 14.92 -15.46
C SER A 77 22.41 13.67 -15.32
N ASP A 78 22.68 12.71 -16.19
CA ASP A 78 21.84 11.52 -16.35
C ASP A 78 21.70 10.72 -15.04
N GLY A 79 22.78 10.67 -14.24
CA GLY A 79 22.78 10.03 -12.91
C GLY A 79 21.77 10.63 -11.92
N SER A 80 21.70 11.96 -11.82
CA SER A 80 20.76 12.64 -10.92
C SER A 80 19.30 12.39 -11.31
N LYS A 81 19.01 12.25 -12.61
CA LYS A 81 17.66 12.00 -13.13
C LYS A 81 17.21 10.58 -12.81
N VAL A 82 18.12 9.60 -13.00
CA VAL A 82 17.84 8.18 -12.73
C VAL A 82 17.56 7.96 -11.25
N GLN A 83 18.42 8.44 -10.35
CA GLN A 83 18.21 8.26 -8.90
C GLN A 83 16.92 8.96 -8.42
N ARG A 84 16.69 10.21 -8.84
CA ARG A 84 15.47 10.96 -8.49
C ARG A 84 14.21 10.33 -9.06
N GLY A 85 14.28 9.74 -10.26
CA GLY A 85 13.18 9.02 -10.89
C GLY A 85 12.80 7.77 -10.09
N LEU A 86 13.79 6.91 -9.83
CA LEU A 86 13.59 5.68 -9.06
C LEU A 86 13.06 5.96 -7.66
N MET A 87 13.60 6.96 -6.95
CA MET A 87 13.13 7.31 -5.62
C MET A 87 11.68 7.83 -5.64
N ARG A 88 11.30 8.63 -6.64
CA ARG A 88 9.90 9.08 -6.80
C ARG A 88 8.96 7.92 -7.04
N GLU A 89 9.35 6.96 -7.88
CA GLU A 89 8.55 5.76 -8.13
C GLU A 89 8.39 4.90 -6.88
N ILE A 90 9.47 4.70 -6.12
CA ILE A 90 9.43 3.98 -4.83
C ILE A 90 8.49 4.70 -3.86
N CYS A 91 8.63 6.02 -3.67
CA CYS A 91 7.75 6.81 -2.81
C CYS A 91 6.28 6.77 -3.24
N ARG A 92 5.99 6.58 -4.53
CA ARG A 92 4.62 6.40 -5.03
C ARG A 92 4.06 5.03 -4.72
N LEU A 93 4.87 3.97 -4.84
CA LEU A 93 4.44 2.58 -4.66
C LEU A 93 4.38 2.15 -3.19
N LEU A 94 5.24 2.71 -2.34
CA LEU A 94 5.36 2.33 -0.94
C LEU A 94 4.05 2.50 -0.14
N PRO A 95 3.29 3.60 -0.29
CA PRO A 95 2.01 3.77 0.38
C PRO A 95 1.00 2.71 -0.07
N GLU A 96 0.92 2.45 -1.38
CA GLU A 96 0.02 1.42 -1.92
C GLU A 96 0.35 0.05 -1.32
N TYR A 97 1.62 -0.36 -1.38
CA TYR A 97 2.07 -1.62 -0.75
C TYR A 97 1.72 -1.68 0.74
N SER A 98 1.99 -0.60 1.49
CA SER A 98 1.75 -0.53 2.93
C SER A 98 0.27 -0.67 3.27
N THR A 99 -0.62 0.00 2.52
CA THR A 99 -2.07 -0.13 2.69
C THR A 99 -2.55 -1.57 2.45
N TRP A 100 -2.11 -2.20 1.35
CA TRP A 100 -2.48 -3.59 1.05
C TRP A 100 -1.90 -4.58 2.06
N PHE A 101 -0.68 -4.35 2.53
CA PHE A 101 -0.06 -5.16 3.57
C PHE A 101 -0.85 -5.12 4.88
N LEU A 102 -1.30 -3.93 5.31
CA LEU A 102 -2.13 -3.80 6.52
C LEU A 102 -3.48 -4.49 6.36
N LEU A 103 -4.17 -4.31 5.23
CA LEU A 103 -5.48 -4.93 4.98
C LEU A 103 -5.45 -6.45 4.89
N THR A 104 -4.31 -7.03 4.49
CA THR A 104 -4.14 -8.48 4.36
C THR A 104 -3.57 -9.14 5.62
N SER A 105 -2.74 -8.42 6.38
CA SER A 105 -2.08 -8.93 7.59
C SER A 105 -2.91 -8.72 8.86
N PHE A 106 -3.67 -7.63 8.95
CA PHE A 106 -4.52 -7.39 10.12
C PHE A 106 -5.81 -8.20 9.98
N LYS A 107 -5.88 -9.32 10.70
CA LYS A 107 -7.17 -10.00 10.91
C LYS A 107 -8.07 -8.99 11.64
N PRO A 108 -9.25 -8.63 11.12
CA PRO A 108 -10.23 -8.01 11.99
C PRO A 108 -10.44 -8.99 13.13
N ALA A 109 -10.22 -8.52 14.37
CA ALA A 109 -10.77 -9.20 15.53
C ALA A 109 -12.22 -9.50 15.17
N ARG A 110 -12.63 -10.76 15.25
CA ARG A 110 -14.03 -11.13 15.16
C ARG A 110 -14.71 -10.48 16.36
N CYS A 111 -15.05 -9.19 16.26
CA CYS A 111 -16.08 -8.59 17.08
C CYS A 111 -17.39 -9.17 16.58
N PHE A 112 -17.67 -10.41 16.97
CA PHE A 112 -19.03 -10.82 17.23
C PHE A 112 -19.52 -9.87 18.35
N LEU A 113 -20.10 -8.74 17.97
CA LEU A 113 -20.99 -8.02 18.88
C LEU A 113 -22.23 -8.91 19.02
N GLY A 114 -22.13 -9.87 19.94
CA GLY A 114 -23.28 -10.51 20.52
C GLY A 114 -24.11 -9.42 21.22
N SER A 115 -25.30 -9.18 20.69
CA SER A 115 -26.52 -8.98 21.46
C SER A 115 -26.34 -8.16 22.75
N LEU A 116 -26.45 -6.83 22.64
CA LEU A 116 -27.00 -6.08 23.78
C LEU A 116 -28.50 -6.34 23.84
N LEU A 117 -28.82 -7.37 24.61
CA LEU A 117 -29.98 -7.52 25.48
C LEU A 117 -31.01 -6.38 25.40
N THR A 118 -32.11 -6.66 24.71
CA THR A 118 -33.43 -6.16 25.11
C THR A 118 -33.71 -6.63 26.54
N PHE A 119 -33.50 -5.74 27.52
CA PHE A 119 -34.00 -5.94 28.86
C PHE A 119 -35.52 -5.69 28.84
N SER A 120 -36.27 -6.76 28.57
CA SER A 120 -37.71 -6.83 28.85
C SER A 120 -37.90 -6.85 30.36
N GLY A 121 -38.41 -5.74 30.89
CA GLY A 121 -38.91 -5.62 32.26
C GLY A 121 -40.42 -5.45 32.26
N CYS A 122 -41.17 -6.44 31.80
CA CYS A 122 -42.59 -6.59 32.12
C CYS A 122 -42.72 -7.65 33.23
N CYS A 123 -42.64 -7.21 34.48
CA CYS A 123 -43.23 -7.94 35.61
C CYS A 123 -44.73 -7.62 35.62
N GLY A 124 -45.56 -8.65 35.42
CA GLY A 124 -46.98 -8.61 35.76
C GLY A 124 -47.23 -9.44 37.02
N ALA A 125 -47.88 -8.82 38.00
CA ALA A 125 -48.84 -9.40 38.96
C ALA A 125 -49.58 -8.24 39.64
#